data_AF-A0AA47E328-F1
#
_entry.id   AF-A0AA47E328-F1
#
_cell.length_a   1.000
_cell.length_b   1.000
_cell.length_c   1.000
_cell.angle_alpha   90.00
_cell.angle_beta   90.00
_cell.angle_gamma   90.00
#
_symmetry.space_group_name_H-M   'P 1'
#
loop_
_entity.id
_entity.type
_entity.pdbx_description
1 polymer ?
#
loop_
_entity_poly.entity_id
_entity_poly.type
_entity_poly.pdbx_seq_one_letter_code
_entity_poly.pdbx_strand_id
1 'polypeptide(L)' 'MQSKKKSLLELREELQECGYSLSLVVDISTSDIELSEGGRLGFVEFGMASVRRLHAAVEKLGDYAEGSLPS' A
#
# COMPACT_ATOMS: atom_id res chain seq x y z
N MET A 1 -18.75 18.57 -5.97
CA MET A 1 -17.35 18.64 -6.46
C MET A 1 -16.28 18.52 -5.37
N GLN A 2 -16.48 19.05 -4.15
CA GLN A 2 -15.51 18.91 -3.03
C GLN A 2 -15.26 17.46 -2.58
N SER A 3 -16.29 16.59 -2.60
CA SER A 3 -16.17 15.19 -2.15
C SER A 3 -15.22 14.34 -2.99
N LYS A 4 -15.16 14.52 -4.33
CA LYS A 4 -14.26 13.77 -5.23
C LYS A 4 -12.78 14.13 -5.06
N LYS A 5 -12.47 15.41 -4.75
CA LYS A 5 -11.09 15.84 -4.49
C LYS A 5 -10.57 15.29 -3.17
N LYS A 6 -11.44 15.20 -2.16
CA LYS A 6 -11.11 14.60 -0.86
C LYS A 6 -10.80 13.10 -1.01
N SER A 7 -11.60 12.36 -1.79
CA SER A 7 -11.37 10.92 -2.01
C SER A 7 -10.08 10.61 -2.78
N LEU A 8 -9.68 11.47 -3.73
CA LEU A 8 -8.40 11.30 -4.44
C LEU A 8 -7.18 11.60 -3.56
N LEU A 9 -7.29 12.57 -2.65
CA LEU A 9 -6.21 12.86 -1.71
C LEU A 9 -6.02 11.69 -0.73
N GLU A 10 -7.12 11.16 -0.20
CA GLU A 10 -7.12 9.97 0.65
C GLU A 10 -6.54 8.75 -0.09
N LEU A 11 -6.88 8.56 -1.36
CA LEU A 11 -6.33 7.48 -2.18
C LEU A 11 -4.83 7.66 -2.46
N ARG A 12 -4.38 8.89 -2.71
CA ARG A 12 -2.94 9.20 -2.84
C ARG A 12 -2.19 8.86 -1.56
N GLU A 13 -2.71 9.26 -0.41
CA GLU A 13 -2.12 8.96 0.89
C GLU A 13 -2.06 7.45 1.13
N GLU A 14 -3.13 6.72 0.82
CA GLU A 14 -3.18 5.25 0.91
C GLU A 14 -2.12 4.57 0.03
N LEU A 15 -1.94 5.04 -1.22
CA LEU A 15 -0.91 4.54 -2.13
C LEU A 15 0.51 4.83 -1.61
N GLN A 16 0.74 6.02 -1.04
CA GLN A 16 2.03 6.37 -0.43
C GLN A 16 2.34 5.48 0.77
N GLU A 17 1.38 5.23 1.65
CA GLU A 17 1.54 4.33 2.79
C GLU A 17 1.83 2.88 2.35
N CYS A 18 1.17 2.41 1.29
CA CYS A 18 1.47 1.11 0.69
C CYS A 18 2.92 1.06 0.20
N GLY A 19 3.40 2.11 -0.47
CA GLY A 19 4.79 2.22 -0.92
C GLY A 19 5.79 2.12 0.24
N TYR A 20 5.56 2.85 1.33
CA TYR A 20 6.43 2.78 2.52
C TYR A 20 6.45 1.39 3.15
N SER A 21 5.28 0.75 3.26
CA SER A 21 5.17 -0.58 3.86
C SER A 21 5.93 -1.62 3.02
N LEU A 22 5.79 -1.56 1.69
CA LEU A 22 6.49 -2.47 0.78
C LEU A 22 8.00 -2.19 0.74
N SER A 23 8.43 -0.93 0.82
CA SER A 23 9.85 -0.58 0.97
C SER A 23 10.44 -1.25 2.21
N LEU A 24 9.76 -1.14 3.36
CA LEU A 24 10.20 -1.77 4.60
C LEU A 24 10.34 -3.30 4.47
N VAL A 25 9.43 -3.94 3.72
CA VAL A 25 9.55 -5.38 3.43
C VAL A 25 10.82 -5.67 2.63
N VAL A 26 11.12 -4.88 1.60
CA VAL A 26 12.34 -5.07 0.80
C VAL A 26 13.59 -4.80 1.63
N ASP A 27 13.60 -3.70 2.39
CA ASP A 27 14.72 -3.28 3.22
C ASP A 27 15.07 -4.34 4.27
N ILE A 28 14.08 -4.85 5.01
CA ILE A 28 14.32 -5.91 6.00
C ILE A 28 14.76 -7.21 5.32
N SER A 29 14.12 -7.58 4.19
CA SER A 29 14.46 -8.82 3.47
C SER A 29 15.86 -8.82 2.85
N THR A 30 16.44 -7.64 2.64
CA THR A 30 17.78 -7.45 2.07
C THR A 30 18.82 -7.03 3.11
N SER A 31 18.40 -6.87 4.36
CA SER A 31 19.28 -6.53 5.48
C SER A 31 19.90 -7.78 6.11
N ASP A 32 20.99 -7.59 6.85
CA ASP A 32 21.61 -8.61 7.70
C ASP A 32 20.89 -8.77 9.06
N ILE A 33 19.64 -8.31 9.19
CA ILE A 33 18.88 -8.39 10.44
C ILE A 33 18.40 -9.82 10.67
N GLU A 34 18.85 -10.41 11.77
CA GLU A 34 18.31 -11.69 12.24
C GLU A 34 17.01 -11.49 13.01
N LEU A 35 15.91 -11.97 12.43
CA LEU A 35 14.61 -11.99 13.11
C LEU A 35 14.45 -13.28 13.93
N SER A 36 13.87 -13.12 15.13
CA SER A 36 13.35 -14.25 15.89
C SER A 36 12.26 -14.98 15.09
N GLU A 37 11.91 -16.20 15.50
CA GLU A 37 10.84 -16.96 14.83
C GLU A 37 9.51 -16.20 14.77
N GLY A 38 9.08 -15.62 15.90
CA GLY A 38 7.89 -14.78 15.95
C GLY A 38 8.02 -13.52 15.08
N GLY A 39 9.22 -12.92 15.03
CA GLY A 39 9.51 -11.79 14.15
C GLY A 39 9.36 -12.14 12.67
N ARG A 40 9.84 -13.30 12.24
CA ARG A 40 9.68 -13.78 10.86
C ARG A 40 8.21 -14.00 10.50
N LEU A 41 7.44 -14.64 11.38
CA LEU A 41 6.01 -14.86 11.15
C LEU A 41 5.24 -13.53 11.02
N GLY A 42 5.45 -12.61 11.98
CA GLY A 42 4.83 -11.29 11.92
C GLY A 42 5.25 -10.47 10.70
N PHE A 43 6.50 -10.62 10.27
CA PHE A 43 7.01 -9.97 9.06
C PHE A 43 6.36 -10.49 7.78
N VAL A 44 6.16 -11.82 7.68
CA VAL A 44 5.42 -12.43 6.55
C VAL A 44 3.97 -11.95 6.54
N GLU A 45 3.30 -11.94 7.68
CA GLU A 45 1.91 -11.45 7.79
C GLU A 45 1.80 -9.97 7.40
N PHE A 46 2.74 -9.15 7.88
CA PHE A 46 2.84 -7.74 7.53
C PHE A 46 2.99 -7.56 6.01
N GLY A 47 3.96 -8.25 5.39
CA GLY A 47 4.18 -8.15 3.94
C GLY A 47 2.96 -8.57 3.12
N MET A 48 2.29 -9.66 3.51
CA MET A 48 1.05 -10.11 2.88
C MET A 48 -0.10 -9.12 3.06
N ALA A 49 -0.18 -8.43 4.20
CA ALA A 49 -1.15 -7.37 4.42
C ALA A 49 -0.85 -6.13 3.55
N SER A 50 0.42 -5.75 3.42
CA SER A 50 0.85 -4.62 2.58
C SER A 50 0.50 -4.83 1.10
N VAL A 51 0.76 -6.04 0.56
CA VAL A 51 0.40 -6.37 -0.83
C VAL A 51 -1.11 -6.32 -1.05
N ARG A 52 -1.89 -6.89 -0.12
CA ARG A 52 -3.36 -6.85 -0.20
C ARG A 52 -3.89 -5.42 -0.17
N ARG A 53 -3.32 -4.56 0.67
CA ARG A 53 -3.70 -3.15 0.74
C ARG A 53 -3.37 -2.40 -0.55
N LEU A 54 -2.19 -2.66 -1.15
CA LEU A 54 -1.83 -2.10 -2.45
C LEU A 54 -2.82 -2.52 -3.54
N HIS A 55 -3.17 -3.81 -3.63
CA HIS A 55 -4.14 -4.29 -4.62
C HIS A 55 -5.48 -3.57 -4.49
N ALA A 56 -6.01 -3.44 -3.27
CA ALA A 56 -7.25 -2.72 -3.03
C ALA A 56 -7.17 -1.23 -3.41
N ALA A 57 -6.04 -0.57 -3.12
CA ALA A 57 -5.83 0.83 -3.51
C ALA A 57 -5.75 1.00 -5.04
N VAL A 58 -5.10 0.06 -5.74
CA VAL A 58 -5.02 0.06 -7.22
C VAL A 58 -6.40 -0.18 -7.85
N GLU A 59 -7.20 -1.09 -7.30
CA GLU A 59 -8.58 -1.33 -7.75
C GLU A 59 -9.43 -0.06 -7.62
N LYS A 60 -9.42 0.59 -6.46
CA LYS A 60 -10.08 1.89 -6.23
C LYS A 60 -9.62 2.98 -7.22
N LEU A 61 -8.34 2.98 -7.58
CA LEU A 61 -7.79 3.92 -8.56
C LEU A 61 -8.31 3.62 -9.98
N GLY A 62 -8.42 2.35 -10.34
CA GLY A 62 -9.01 1.90 -11.60
C GLY A 62 -10.44 2.39 -11.77
N ASP A 63 -11.28 2.17 -10.75
CA ASP A 63 -12.67 2.64 -10.72
C ASP A 63 -12.78 4.16 -10.91
N TYR A 64 -11.82 4.91 -10.35
CA TYR A 64 -11.76 6.36 -10.54
C TYR A 64 -11.38 6.75 -11.97
N ALA A 65 -10.39 6.09 -12.57
CA ALA A 65 -9.91 6.38 -13.91
C ALA A 65 -10.99 6.14 -14.98
N GLU A 66 -11.79 5.08 -14.84
CA GLU A 66 -12.90 4.78 -15.75
C GLU A 66 -14.05 5.81 -15.67
N GLY A 67 -14.26 6.43 -14.50
CA GLY A 67 -15.37 7.36 -14.26
C GLY A 67 -15.02 8.86 -14.24
N SER A 68 -13.75 9.24 -14.40
CA SER A 68 -13.29 10.58 -13.96
C SER A 68 -12.14 11.21 -14.74
N LEU A 69 -11.89 10.82 -15.99
CA LEU A 69 -10.84 11.47 -16.80
C LEU A 69 -11.01 13.01 -16.78
N PRO A 70 -9.99 13.78 -16.37
CA PRO A 70 -10.05 15.22 -16.45
C PRO A 70 -10.08 15.63 -17.93
N SER A 71 -11.03 16.49 -18.28
CA SER A 71 -11.01 17.25 -19.54
C SER A 71 -9.88 18.29 -19.54
#